data_AF-A0A1V4J8T3-F1
#
_entry.id   AF-A0A1V4J8T3-F1
#
_cell.length_a   1.000
_cell.length_b   1.000
_cell.length_c   1.000
_cell.angle_alpha   90.00
_cell.angle_beta   90.00
_cell.angle_gamma   90.00
#
_symmetry.space_group_name_H-M   'P 1'
#
loop_
_entity.id
_entity.type
_entity.pdbx_description
1 polymer ?
#
loop_
_entity_poly.entity_id
_entity_poly.type
_entity_poly.pdbx_seq_one_letter_code
_entity_poly.pdbx_strand_id
1 'polypeptide(L)'
;MRQLNPAAPAPLLCTLAVLLRTALSVDHVPVLLWSTQRSQWNPDATLHEGHIVSAQELTVLLQPIFTQNSRNLILFLQDTLSVDDFTYLSESYGNKNPFQNVQEMLQSSPSSLVLPAVDCEAIRYLLSFLQTSGDWKLTHTTNLNFSQLELDTSKPNLLVVQLQPLVSGLNEISIQEAIAENDKIIGRLTMDLQERGIHFSVIYTAARPSRISRRTDVVWELRRQLMATEDEDSSSYAPLNMTTGNETCILFYASNFSLTANGSVLIDLTNATFVTQNVDISSSECSDVNTTLSLKYTNPVNGISSLEIR
;
A
#
# COMPACT_ATOMS: atom_id res chain seq x y z
N MET A 1 43.34 -55.52 -25.00
CA MET A 1 43.35 -54.12 -25.47
C MET A 1 42.14 -53.40 -24.87
N ARG A 2 42.40 -52.27 -24.20
CA ARG A 2 41.54 -51.15 -23.78
C ARG A 2 40.23 -51.39 -23.00
N GLN A 3 40.34 -51.10 -21.69
CA GLN A 3 39.29 -50.55 -20.83
C GLN A 3 38.62 -49.31 -21.45
N LEU A 4 37.31 -49.17 -21.25
CA LEU A 4 36.62 -47.88 -21.22
C LEU A 4 35.57 -47.94 -20.08
N ASN A 5 35.88 -47.24 -18.99
CA ASN A 5 34.89 -46.86 -17.97
C ASN A 5 33.97 -45.79 -18.56
N PRO A 6 32.65 -45.84 -18.33
CA PRO A 6 31.83 -44.64 -18.38
C PRO A 6 31.94 -43.93 -17.02
N ALA A 7 32.58 -42.76 -17.03
CA ALA A 7 32.60 -41.84 -15.91
C ALA A 7 31.17 -41.35 -15.62
N ALA A 8 30.81 -41.38 -14.33
CA ALA A 8 29.52 -40.91 -13.83
C ALA A 8 29.27 -39.42 -14.14
N PRO A 9 28.04 -39.00 -14.48
CA PRO A 9 27.68 -37.59 -14.62
C PRO A 9 27.31 -37.04 -13.23
N ALA A 10 28.21 -37.14 -12.26
CA ALA A 10 27.96 -36.62 -10.90
C ALA A 10 28.16 -35.09 -10.74
N PRO A 11 29.05 -34.39 -11.48
CA PRO A 11 29.32 -32.99 -11.15
C PRO A 11 28.26 -32.01 -11.70
N LEU A 12 27.54 -32.38 -12.76
CA LEU A 12 26.52 -31.51 -13.38
C LEU A 12 25.22 -31.40 -12.58
N LEU A 13 24.84 -32.45 -11.84
CA LEU A 13 23.67 -32.44 -10.95
C LEU A 13 23.91 -31.59 -9.69
N CYS A 14 25.14 -31.56 -9.17
CA CYS A 14 25.48 -30.73 -8.01
C CYS A 14 25.51 -29.23 -8.34
N THR A 15 25.93 -28.83 -9.55
CA THR A 15 25.89 -27.42 -9.98
C THR A 15 24.46 -26.94 -10.25
N LEU A 16 23.57 -27.80 -10.75
CA LEU A 16 22.17 -27.46 -10.97
C LEU A 16 21.39 -27.28 -9.64
N ALA A 17 21.73 -28.05 -8.60
CA ALA A 17 21.14 -27.91 -7.27
C ALA A 17 21.59 -26.64 -6.52
N VAL A 18 22.73 -26.05 -6.91
CA VAL A 18 23.22 -24.76 -6.38
C VAL A 18 22.61 -23.58 -7.14
N LEU A 19 22.35 -23.73 -8.44
CA LEU A 19 21.63 -22.71 -9.24
C LEU A 19 20.11 -22.68 -8.99
N LEU A 20 19.52 -23.75 -8.44
CA LEU A 20 18.11 -23.78 -8.03
C LEU A 20 17.83 -23.15 -6.64
N ARG A 21 18.83 -22.57 -5.98
CA ARG A 21 18.68 -21.88 -4.70
C ARG A 21 18.72 -20.36 -4.84
N THR A 22 17.82 -19.76 -5.62
CA THR A 22 17.32 -18.38 -5.42
C THR A 22 16.12 -18.07 -6.33
N ALA A 23 15.14 -18.97 -6.42
CA ALA A 23 13.76 -18.50 -6.54
C ALA A 23 13.27 -18.32 -5.10
N LEU A 24 13.86 -17.36 -4.37
CA LEU A 24 13.38 -17.01 -3.05
C LEU A 24 11.99 -16.41 -3.28
N SER A 25 10.95 -17.16 -2.90
CA SER A 25 9.72 -16.55 -2.38
C SER A 25 10.15 -15.39 -1.51
N VAL A 26 9.82 -14.15 -1.90
CA VAL A 26 10.14 -13.03 -1.04
C VAL A 26 9.07 -12.99 0.02
N ASP A 27 9.40 -13.51 1.20
CA ASP A 27 8.52 -13.50 2.35
C ASP A 27 8.44 -12.06 2.88
N HIS A 28 7.32 -11.40 2.62
CA HIS A 28 7.04 -10.05 3.08
C HIS A 28 5.67 -10.00 3.75
N VAL A 29 5.51 -9.06 4.68
CA VAL A 29 4.23 -8.79 5.33
C VAL A 29 3.88 -7.31 5.19
N PRO A 30 2.60 -6.97 5.26
CA PRO A 30 2.18 -5.57 5.32
C PRO A 30 2.50 -4.97 6.70
N VAL A 31 2.82 -3.69 6.71
CA VAL A 31 2.92 -2.86 7.92
C VAL A 31 2.03 -1.65 7.74
N LEU A 32 1.05 -1.51 8.64
CA LEU A 32 0.10 -0.41 8.67
C LEU A 32 0.41 0.49 9.86
N LEU A 33 0.52 1.78 9.61
CA LEU A 33 0.91 2.79 10.58
C LEU A 33 -0.15 3.88 10.63
N TRP A 34 -0.57 4.26 11.83
CA TRP A 34 -1.43 5.43 12.01
C TRP A 34 -1.20 6.11 13.35
N SER A 35 -1.55 7.39 13.43
CA SER A 35 -1.35 8.18 14.63
C SER A 35 -2.44 9.22 14.81
N THR A 36 -2.76 9.50 16.06
CA THR A 36 -3.60 10.63 16.44
C THR A 36 -2.87 11.97 16.38
N GLN A 37 -1.58 11.97 16.03
CA GLN A 37 -0.76 13.17 15.79
C GLN A 37 -0.61 13.43 14.29
N ARG A 38 -0.55 14.71 13.91
CA ARG A 38 -0.34 15.14 12.52
C ARG A 38 1.12 15.03 12.12
N SER A 39 1.36 14.93 10.81
CA SER A 39 2.69 15.07 10.21
C SER A 39 3.73 14.09 10.74
N GLN A 40 3.32 12.87 11.10
CA GLN A 40 4.25 11.79 11.46
C GLN A 40 4.85 11.15 10.21
N TRP A 41 4.00 10.84 9.24
CA TRP A 41 4.40 10.26 7.96
C TRP A 41 3.89 11.11 6.81
N ASN A 42 4.73 11.27 5.79
CA ASN A 42 4.33 11.89 4.55
C ASN A 42 3.69 10.81 3.66
N PRO A 43 2.40 10.91 3.30
CA PRO A 43 1.76 9.96 2.39
C PRO A 43 2.42 9.96 1.00
N ASP A 44 3.12 11.03 0.61
CA ASP A 44 3.83 11.14 -0.67
C ASP A 44 5.25 10.53 -0.66
N ALA A 45 5.65 9.85 0.42
CA ALA A 45 6.93 9.14 0.45
C ALA A 45 6.91 8.07 -0.65
N THR A 46 7.64 8.32 -1.74
CA THR A 46 7.63 7.53 -2.96
C THR A 46 8.22 6.14 -2.73
N LEU A 47 7.41 5.21 -2.23
CA LEU A 47 7.69 3.79 -2.33
C LEU A 47 7.09 3.31 -3.64
N HIS A 48 7.95 2.99 -4.60
CA HIS A 48 7.52 2.49 -5.90
C HIS A 48 6.87 1.11 -5.73
N GLU A 49 5.88 0.80 -6.57
CA GLU A 49 5.21 -0.50 -6.56
C GLU A 49 6.20 -1.67 -6.71
N GLY A 50 5.99 -2.73 -5.94
CA GLY A 50 6.90 -3.87 -5.89
C GLY A 50 8.19 -3.64 -5.09
N HIS A 51 8.38 -2.46 -4.50
CA HIS A 51 9.46 -2.23 -3.53
C HIS A 51 9.18 -2.99 -2.23
N ILE A 52 10.21 -3.66 -1.73
CA ILE A 52 10.15 -4.40 -0.47
C ILE A 52 10.99 -3.64 0.54
N VAL A 53 10.33 -3.11 1.56
CA VAL A 53 10.96 -2.27 2.57
C VAL A 53 11.89 -3.13 3.41
N SER A 54 13.18 -2.77 3.38
CA SER A 54 14.23 -3.40 4.18
C SER A 54 14.15 -2.99 5.65
N ALA A 55 14.91 -3.67 6.52
CA ALA A 55 15.00 -3.33 7.94
C ALA A 55 15.48 -1.88 8.15
N GLN A 56 16.49 -1.44 7.38
CA GLN A 56 17.06 -0.10 7.49
C GLN A 56 16.05 0.97 7.05
N GLU A 57 15.35 0.75 5.94
CA GLU A 57 14.31 1.67 5.48
C GLU A 57 13.15 1.74 6.48
N LEU A 58 12.72 0.60 7.03
CA LEU A 58 11.69 0.57 8.07
C LEU A 58 12.12 1.39 9.29
N THR A 59 13.37 1.28 9.74
CA THR A 59 13.85 2.11 10.88
C THR A 59 13.83 3.61 10.58
N VAL A 60 14.10 4.03 9.33
CA VAL A 60 14.01 5.43 8.92
C VAL A 60 12.54 5.89 8.92
N LEU A 61 11.63 5.07 8.39
CA LEU A 61 10.20 5.36 8.36
C LEU A 61 9.57 5.43 9.76
N LEU A 62 10.11 4.71 10.74
CA LEU A 62 9.64 4.74 12.14
C LEU A 62 10.25 5.88 12.96
N GLN A 63 11.31 6.53 12.48
CA GLN A 63 12.00 7.62 13.19
C GLN A 63 11.07 8.76 13.69
N PRO A 64 10.04 9.21 12.94
CA PRO A 64 9.13 10.25 13.39
C PRO A 64 8.41 9.93 14.71
N ILE A 65 8.12 8.66 14.97
CA ILE A 65 7.49 8.19 16.22
C ILE A 65 8.35 8.60 17.42
N PHE A 66 9.67 8.39 17.33
CA PHE A 66 10.58 8.64 18.45
C PHE A 66 10.91 10.12 18.64
N THR A 67 10.87 10.91 17.57
CA THR A 67 11.28 12.33 17.62
C THR A 67 10.17 13.28 18.06
N GLN A 68 8.91 12.97 17.75
CA GLN A 68 7.78 13.87 18.05
C GLN A 68 7.21 13.70 19.47
N ASN A 69 7.96 13.06 20.38
CA ASN A 69 7.55 12.81 21.76
C ASN A 69 6.24 12.00 21.87
N SER A 70 6.01 11.05 20.96
CA SER A 70 4.87 10.15 21.08
C SER A 70 5.00 9.35 22.37
N ARG A 71 4.11 9.61 23.34
CA ARG A 71 4.18 8.95 24.65
C ARG A 71 3.65 7.53 24.65
N ASN A 72 2.88 7.13 23.64
CA ASN A 72 2.25 5.81 23.63
C ASN A 72 2.39 5.20 22.23
N LEU A 73 3.11 4.10 22.14
CA LEU A 73 3.26 3.29 20.93
C LEU A 73 2.57 1.96 21.14
N ILE A 74 1.73 1.56 20.19
CA ILE A 74 1.01 0.29 20.23
C ILE A 74 1.46 -0.56 19.05
N LEU A 75 1.90 -1.78 19.32
CA LEU A 75 2.22 -2.79 18.32
C LEU A 75 1.14 -3.88 18.37
N PHE A 76 0.26 -3.90 17.38
CA PHE A 76 -0.64 -5.03 17.14
C PHE A 76 0.08 -6.06 16.26
N LEU A 77 0.25 -7.27 16.79
CA LEU A 77 0.96 -8.34 16.09
C LEU A 77 0.04 -9.53 15.84
N GLN A 78 -0.22 -9.82 14.57
CA GLN A 78 -0.82 -11.07 14.12
C GLN A 78 0.24 -12.17 13.95
N ASP A 79 -0.20 -13.42 13.96
CA ASP A 79 0.67 -14.55 13.65
C ASP A 79 0.97 -14.63 12.14
N THR A 80 -0.06 -14.46 11.30
CA THR A 80 0.07 -14.44 9.85
C THR A 80 -0.78 -13.35 9.21
N LEU A 81 -0.25 -12.61 8.24
CA LEU A 81 -0.99 -11.64 7.43
C LEU A 81 -0.24 -11.36 6.13
N SER A 82 -0.96 -11.27 5.02
CA SER A 82 -0.43 -10.90 3.71
C SER A 82 -1.28 -9.82 3.05
N VAL A 83 -0.74 -9.15 2.04
CA VAL A 83 -1.51 -8.20 1.21
C VAL A 83 -2.72 -8.87 0.58
N ASP A 84 -2.58 -10.13 0.17
CA ASP A 84 -3.64 -10.92 -0.44
C ASP A 84 -4.83 -11.17 0.51
N ASP A 85 -4.61 -11.14 1.83
CA ASP A 85 -5.72 -11.28 2.78
C ASP A 85 -6.62 -10.04 2.79
N PHE A 86 -6.01 -8.86 2.64
CA PHE A 86 -6.76 -7.61 2.57
C PHE A 86 -7.60 -7.50 1.31
N THR A 87 -7.14 -8.06 0.18
CA THR A 87 -7.89 -8.05 -1.08
C THR A 87 -8.92 -9.18 -1.12
N TYR A 88 -8.49 -10.41 -0.81
CA TYR A 88 -9.37 -11.58 -0.88
C TYR A 88 -10.52 -11.51 0.12
N LEU A 89 -10.25 -11.13 1.37
CA LEU A 89 -11.25 -11.15 2.44
C LEU A 89 -12.12 -9.89 2.48
N SER A 90 -11.68 -8.77 1.91
CA SER A 90 -12.55 -7.61 1.71
C SER A 90 -13.61 -7.86 0.64
N GLU A 91 -13.31 -8.72 -0.34
CA GLU A 91 -14.19 -9.04 -1.46
C GLU A 91 -15.04 -10.32 -1.21
N SER A 92 -14.60 -11.21 -0.30
CA SER A 92 -15.26 -12.49 -0.08
C SER A 92 -16.49 -12.38 0.84
N TYR A 93 -17.66 -12.59 0.23
CA TYR A 93 -18.92 -13.03 0.84
C TYR A 93 -19.46 -12.22 2.04
N GLY A 94 -20.33 -11.25 1.70
CA GLY A 94 -21.22 -10.55 2.64
C GLY A 94 -20.86 -9.07 2.83
N ASN A 95 -21.83 -8.25 3.23
CA ASN A 95 -21.66 -6.81 3.46
C ASN A 95 -20.73 -6.44 4.65
N LYS A 96 -19.86 -7.35 5.10
CA LYS A 96 -19.04 -7.14 6.31
C LYS A 96 -17.57 -7.26 5.98
N ASN A 97 -16.92 -6.10 5.84
CA ASN A 97 -15.47 -6.01 5.76
C ASN A 97 -14.85 -6.48 7.10
N PRO A 98 -13.99 -7.52 7.10
CA PRO A 98 -13.35 -8.01 8.31
C PRO A 98 -12.26 -7.08 8.85
N PHE A 99 -11.91 -6.01 8.12
CA PHE A 99 -10.93 -5.00 8.50
C PHE A 99 -11.53 -3.61 8.67
N GLN A 100 -12.84 -3.52 8.96
CA GLN A 100 -13.57 -2.25 9.00
C GLN A 100 -12.92 -1.22 9.93
N ASN A 101 -12.57 -1.59 11.16
CA ASN A 101 -12.01 -0.65 12.14
C ASN A 101 -10.61 -0.19 11.71
N VAL A 102 -9.76 -1.10 11.25
CA VAL A 102 -8.42 -0.76 10.74
C VAL A 102 -8.53 0.20 9.54
N GLN A 103 -9.46 -0.07 8.62
CA GLN A 103 -9.69 0.80 7.47
C GLN A 103 -10.12 2.21 7.89
N GLU A 104 -11.13 2.31 8.74
CA GLU A 104 -11.63 3.59 9.25
C GLU A 104 -10.54 4.36 10.00
N MET A 105 -9.70 3.67 10.79
CA MET A 105 -8.60 4.31 11.51
C MET A 105 -7.53 4.84 10.56
N LEU A 106 -7.15 4.09 9.52
CA LEU A 106 -6.17 4.57 8.54
C LEU A 106 -6.65 5.82 7.79
N GLN A 107 -7.96 5.92 7.53
CA GLN A 107 -8.58 7.02 6.79
C GLN A 107 -8.85 8.25 7.67
N SER A 108 -9.32 8.03 8.89
CA SER A 108 -9.69 9.12 9.81
C SER A 108 -8.49 9.67 10.60
N SER A 109 -7.39 8.91 10.68
CA SER A 109 -6.22 9.33 11.45
C SER A 109 -5.54 10.54 10.82
N PRO A 110 -5.12 11.53 11.63
CA PRO A 110 -4.38 12.70 11.15
C PRO A 110 -3.07 12.41 10.41
N SER A 111 -2.49 11.23 10.61
CA SER A 111 -1.35 10.72 9.84
C SER A 111 -1.42 9.20 9.76
N SER A 112 -1.23 8.66 8.56
CA SER A 112 -1.17 7.22 8.30
C SER A 112 -0.16 6.90 7.20
N LEU A 113 0.36 5.68 7.23
CA LEU A 113 1.30 5.14 6.25
C LEU A 113 1.03 3.65 6.08
N VAL A 114 0.96 3.20 4.83
CA VAL A 114 0.75 1.80 4.49
C VAL A 114 1.94 1.31 3.71
N LEU A 115 2.57 0.26 4.23
CA LEU A 115 3.71 -0.42 3.62
C LEU A 115 3.24 -1.81 3.19
N PRO A 116 2.87 -2.02 1.91
CA PRO A 116 2.32 -3.29 1.45
C PRO A 116 3.31 -4.45 1.60
N ALA A 117 4.61 -4.17 1.40
CA ALA A 117 5.65 -5.19 1.47
C ALA A 117 6.82 -4.74 2.34
N VAL A 118 6.96 -5.37 3.50
CA VAL A 118 8.10 -5.24 4.40
C VAL A 118 8.74 -6.61 4.56
N ASP A 119 10.07 -6.67 4.43
CA ASP A 119 10.85 -7.90 4.59
C ASP A 119 10.54 -8.55 5.95
N CYS A 120 10.22 -9.85 5.98
CA CYS A 120 9.96 -10.56 7.22
C CYS A 120 11.13 -10.51 8.21
N GLU A 121 12.37 -10.45 7.70
CA GLU A 121 13.55 -10.32 8.55
C GLU A 121 13.54 -8.96 9.28
N ALA A 122 13.05 -7.89 8.64
CA ALA A 122 12.85 -6.60 9.29
C ALA A 122 11.86 -6.69 10.46
N ILE A 123 10.76 -7.43 10.27
CA ILE A 123 9.75 -7.63 11.32
C ILE A 123 10.29 -8.44 12.50
N ARG A 124 11.14 -9.43 12.22
CA ARG A 124 11.77 -10.23 13.28
C ARG A 124 12.60 -9.37 14.25
N TYR A 125 13.20 -8.29 13.76
CA TYR A 125 13.94 -7.34 14.59
C TYR A 125 13.11 -6.17 15.12
N LEU A 126 11.89 -5.95 14.59
CA LEU A 126 11.06 -4.78 14.90
C LEU A 126 10.88 -4.57 16.40
N LEU A 127 10.41 -5.58 17.14
CA LEU A 127 10.18 -5.42 18.58
C LEU A 127 11.46 -5.05 19.33
N SER A 128 12.57 -5.70 19.03
CA SER A 128 13.87 -5.38 19.67
C SER A 128 14.32 -3.96 19.34
N PHE A 129 14.16 -3.54 18.09
CA PHE A 129 14.45 -2.18 17.65
C PHE A 129 13.59 -1.16 18.41
N LEU A 130 12.27 -1.37 18.48
CA LEU A 130 11.36 -0.48 19.22
C LEU A 130 11.79 -0.36 20.68
N GLN A 131 12.03 -1.48 21.36
CA GLN A 131 12.47 -1.51 22.77
C GLN A 131 13.78 -0.74 23.01
N THR A 132 14.75 -0.85 22.10
CA THR A 132 16.04 -0.13 22.23
C THR A 132 15.96 1.34 21.83
N SER A 133 14.95 1.75 21.08
CA SER A 133 14.82 3.11 20.53
C SER A 133 14.26 4.13 21.52
N GLY A 134 13.80 3.71 22.70
CA GLY A 134 13.26 4.60 23.72
C GLY A 134 13.26 4.00 25.13
N ASP A 135 13.14 4.84 26.15
CA ASP A 135 13.00 4.41 27.56
C ASP A 135 11.55 4.04 27.87
N TRP A 136 11.06 2.97 27.24
CA TRP A 136 9.67 2.55 27.32
C TRP A 136 9.34 1.83 28.62
N LYS A 137 8.12 2.06 29.12
CA LYS A 137 7.41 1.06 29.92
C LYS A 137 6.77 0.05 28.97
N LEU A 138 7.36 -1.13 28.90
CA LEU A 138 6.90 -2.22 28.07
C LEU A 138 5.76 -2.98 28.74
N THR A 139 4.63 -3.10 28.05
CA THR A 139 3.49 -3.90 28.48
C THR A 139 3.15 -4.91 27.39
N HIS A 140 3.29 -6.20 27.68
CA HIS A 140 2.78 -7.26 26.82
C HIS A 140 1.39 -7.65 27.27
N THR A 141 0.41 -7.65 26.36
CA THR A 141 -0.95 -8.07 26.69
C THR A 141 -1.54 -8.94 25.59
N THR A 142 -2.23 -9.99 26.03
CA THR A 142 -3.23 -10.74 25.27
C THR A 142 -4.64 -10.48 25.81
N ASN A 143 -4.75 -9.71 26.89
CA ASN A 143 -6.00 -9.42 27.58
C ASN A 143 -6.78 -8.35 26.81
N LEU A 144 -8.05 -8.66 26.53
CA LEU A 144 -8.97 -7.86 25.73
C LEU A 144 -9.79 -6.86 26.57
N ASN A 145 -9.52 -6.79 27.88
CA ASN A 145 -10.16 -5.85 28.80
C ASN A 145 -9.27 -4.62 29.03
N PHE A 146 -9.46 -3.61 28.18
CA PHE A 146 -8.60 -2.42 28.12
C PHE A 146 -8.97 -1.33 29.12
N SER A 147 -10.14 -1.41 29.77
CA SER A 147 -10.57 -0.44 30.78
C SER A 147 -9.69 -0.41 32.03
N GLN A 148 -8.87 -1.45 32.24
CA GLN A 148 -7.90 -1.56 33.32
C GLN A 148 -6.46 -1.28 32.86
N LEU A 149 -6.26 -0.91 31.58
CA LEU A 149 -4.93 -0.62 31.06
C LEU A 149 -4.44 0.72 31.62
N GLU A 150 -3.56 0.64 32.60
CA GLU A 150 -2.85 1.77 33.18
C GLU A 150 -1.63 2.13 32.33
N LEU A 151 -1.74 3.22 31.58
CA LEU A 151 -0.62 3.81 30.88
C LEU A 151 0.14 4.75 31.81
N ASP A 152 1.47 4.67 31.75
CA ASP A 152 2.33 5.54 32.55
C ASP A 152 2.27 6.97 32.02
N THR A 153 2.12 7.93 32.93
CA THR A 153 2.13 9.35 32.57
C THR A 153 3.52 9.97 32.66
N SER A 154 4.46 9.29 33.32
CA SER A 154 5.83 9.74 33.55
C SER A 154 6.82 9.24 32.50
N LYS A 155 6.61 8.03 31.99
CA LYS A 155 7.43 7.40 30.94
C LYS A 155 6.62 7.11 29.67
N PRO A 156 7.24 7.07 28.49
CA PRO A 156 6.56 6.62 27.29
C PRO A 156 6.24 5.12 27.41
N ASN A 157 5.13 4.69 26.83
CA ASN A 157 4.61 3.32 26.90
C ASN A 157 4.77 2.62 25.56
N LEU A 158 5.24 1.38 25.58
CA LEU A 158 5.21 0.47 24.44
C LEU A 158 4.27 -0.68 24.78
N LEU A 159 3.09 -0.69 24.17
CA LEU A 159 2.09 -1.73 24.34
C LEU A 159 2.20 -2.73 23.19
N VAL A 160 2.54 -3.98 23.51
CA VAL A 160 2.56 -5.07 22.54
C VAL A 160 1.30 -5.92 22.73
N VAL A 161 0.40 -5.84 21.76
CA VAL A 161 -0.87 -6.57 21.74
C VAL A 161 -0.72 -7.74 20.77
N GLN A 162 -0.60 -8.95 21.31
CA GLN A 162 -0.60 -10.15 20.49
C GLN A 162 -2.05 -10.52 20.18
N LEU A 163 -2.41 -10.46 18.90
CA LEU A 163 -3.74 -10.80 18.42
C LEU A 163 -3.95 -12.32 18.38
N GLN A 164 -5.21 -12.75 18.29
CA GLN A 164 -5.52 -14.17 18.27
C GLN A 164 -4.95 -14.81 17.00
N PRO A 165 -4.27 -15.96 17.11
CA PRO A 165 -3.65 -16.62 15.98
C PRO A 165 -4.70 -17.20 15.02
N LEU A 166 -4.40 -17.15 13.73
CA LEU A 166 -5.19 -17.76 12.68
C LEU A 166 -4.83 -19.26 12.60
N VAL A 167 -5.73 -20.12 13.06
CA VAL A 167 -5.48 -21.56 13.10
C VAL A 167 -5.38 -22.12 11.67
N SER A 168 -4.24 -22.73 11.34
CA SER A 168 -4.02 -23.37 10.04
C SER A 168 -5.01 -24.54 9.83
N GLY A 169 -5.72 -24.55 8.70
CA GLY A 169 -6.70 -25.59 8.35
C GLY A 169 -8.17 -25.19 8.55
N LEU A 170 -8.44 -23.95 8.96
CA LEU A 170 -9.79 -23.37 8.98
C LEU A 170 -10.31 -23.13 7.55
N ASN A 171 -11.64 -23.18 7.39
CA ASN A 171 -12.27 -22.72 6.16
C ASN A 171 -12.21 -21.18 6.08
N GLU A 172 -12.44 -20.62 4.90
CA GLU A 172 -12.30 -19.17 4.65
C GLU A 172 -13.20 -18.33 5.56
N ILE A 173 -14.41 -18.82 5.86
CA ILE A 173 -15.37 -18.18 6.77
C ILE A 173 -14.77 -18.02 8.17
N SER A 174 -14.17 -19.08 8.71
CA SER A 174 -13.54 -19.03 10.04
C SER A 174 -12.29 -18.14 10.09
N ILE A 175 -11.55 -18.01 8.98
CA ILE A 175 -10.43 -17.06 8.88
C ILE A 175 -10.96 -15.62 8.90
N GLN A 176 -11.99 -15.34 8.10
CA GLN A 176 -12.63 -14.02 8.03
C GLN A 176 -13.22 -13.61 9.38
N GLU A 177 -13.91 -14.52 10.08
CA GLU A 177 -14.44 -14.27 11.42
C GLU A 177 -13.33 -14.00 12.44
N ALA A 178 -12.24 -14.77 12.42
CA ALA A 178 -11.11 -14.55 13.32
C ALA A 178 -10.43 -13.19 13.09
N ILE A 179 -10.28 -12.79 11.82
CA ILE A 179 -9.77 -11.46 11.46
C ILE A 179 -10.74 -10.37 11.91
N ALA A 180 -12.05 -10.54 11.69
CA ALA A 180 -13.05 -9.58 12.14
C ALA A 180 -13.08 -9.43 13.67
N GLU A 181 -12.86 -10.50 14.44
CA GLU A 181 -12.72 -10.40 15.90
C GLU A 181 -11.44 -9.67 16.30
N ASN A 182 -10.32 -9.92 15.61
CA ASN A 182 -9.08 -9.17 15.81
C ASN A 182 -9.25 -7.67 15.47
N ASP A 183 -9.96 -7.34 14.40
CA ASP A 183 -10.28 -5.97 14.00
C ASP A 183 -11.15 -5.26 15.06
N LYS A 184 -12.14 -5.94 15.64
CA LYS A 184 -12.91 -5.41 16.79
C LYS A 184 -12.05 -5.14 18.02
N ILE A 185 -11.04 -5.98 18.28
CA ILE A 185 -10.10 -5.78 19.39
C ILE A 185 -9.28 -4.52 19.17
N ILE A 186 -8.74 -4.35 17.94
CA ILE A 186 -8.01 -3.14 17.55
C ILE A 186 -8.90 -1.91 17.75
N GLY A 187 -10.09 -1.91 17.14
CA GLY A 187 -11.05 -0.80 17.22
C GLY A 187 -11.43 -0.43 18.65
N ARG A 188 -11.74 -1.42 19.49
CA ARG A 188 -12.10 -1.18 20.90
C ARG A 188 -10.97 -0.52 21.69
N LEU A 189 -9.72 -1.01 21.53
CA LEU A 189 -8.58 -0.44 22.24
C LEU A 189 -8.28 0.98 21.78
N THR A 190 -8.25 1.23 20.46
CA THR A 190 -7.97 2.56 19.93
C THR A 190 -9.06 3.56 20.32
N MET A 191 -10.32 3.14 20.30
CA MET A 191 -11.45 3.97 20.71
C MET A 191 -11.41 4.30 22.20
N ASP A 192 -11.16 3.33 23.09
CA ASP A 192 -11.01 3.57 24.54
C ASP A 192 -9.90 4.60 24.83
N LEU A 193 -8.75 4.47 24.17
CA LEU A 193 -7.64 5.42 24.32
C LEU A 193 -8.00 6.82 23.81
N GLN A 194 -8.72 6.92 22.67
CA GLN A 194 -9.19 8.19 22.14
C GLN A 194 -10.23 8.86 23.04
N GLU A 195 -11.21 8.11 23.56
CA GLU A 195 -12.22 8.61 24.50
C GLU A 195 -11.60 9.12 25.81
N ARG A 196 -10.48 8.52 26.23
CA ARG A 196 -9.67 8.97 27.38
C ARG A 196 -8.75 10.15 27.06
N GLY A 197 -8.74 10.64 25.82
CA GLY A 197 -7.90 11.76 25.37
C GLY A 197 -6.42 11.40 25.29
N ILE A 198 -6.08 10.13 25.11
CA ILE A 198 -4.70 9.66 25.06
C ILE A 198 -4.20 9.68 23.62
N HIS A 199 -3.12 10.41 23.37
CA HIS A 199 -2.44 10.39 22.08
C HIS A 199 -1.56 9.15 21.94
N PHE A 200 -1.63 8.49 20.79
CA PHE A 200 -0.87 7.28 20.50
C PHE A 200 -0.53 7.17 19.01
N SER A 201 0.49 6.36 18.73
CA SER A 201 0.81 5.86 17.39
C SER A 201 0.68 4.34 17.39
N VAL A 202 0.28 3.77 16.26
CA VAL A 202 0.06 2.34 16.10
C VAL A 202 0.91 1.79 14.96
N ILE A 203 1.41 0.58 15.19
CA ILE A 203 1.98 -0.31 14.18
C ILE A 203 1.14 -1.58 14.19
N TYR A 204 0.59 -1.95 13.04
CA TYR A 204 -0.14 -3.20 12.85
C TYR A 204 0.53 -4.02 11.75
N THR A 205 0.93 -5.25 12.09
CA THR A 205 1.64 -6.15 11.19
C THR A 205 1.51 -7.60 11.66
N ALA A 206 2.17 -8.54 10.98
CA ALA A 206 2.22 -9.94 11.36
C ALA A 206 3.64 -10.48 11.42
N ALA A 207 3.82 -11.56 12.18
CA ALA A 207 5.12 -12.22 12.31
C ALA A 207 5.57 -12.92 11.02
N ARG A 208 4.63 -13.33 10.16
CA ARG A 208 4.87 -14.12 8.93
C ARG A 208 3.79 -13.85 7.88
N PRO A 209 4.03 -14.11 6.59
CA PRO A 209 2.98 -14.08 5.59
C PRO A 209 2.03 -15.27 5.75
N SER A 210 0.73 -15.05 5.57
CA SER A 210 -0.28 -16.12 5.48
C SER A 210 -0.21 -16.87 4.14
N ARG A 211 0.16 -16.15 3.08
CA ARG A 211 0.32 -16.64 1.72
C ARG A 211 1.58 -16.03 1.13
N ILE A 212 2.31 -16.86 0.40
CA ILE A 212 3.39 -16.36 -0.47
C ILE A 212 2.70 -15.75 -1.68
N SER A 213 2.76 -14.42 -1.80
CA SER A 213 2.20 -13.71 -2.95
C SER A 213 2.85 -14.27 -4.22
N ARG A 214 2.05 -14.93 -5.05
CA ARG A 214 2.47 -15.33 -6.39
C ARG A 214 2.29 -14.12 -7.26
N ARG A 215 3.38 -13.65 -7.88
CA ARG A 215 3.34 -12.58 -8.88
C ARG A 215 2.37 -12.96 -9.99
N THR A 216 1.13 -12.52 -9.89
CA THR A 216 0.15 -12.56 -10.98
C THR A 216 0.39 -11.32 -11.81
N ASP A 217 0.84 -11.53 -13.05
CA ASP A 217 1.18 -10.48 -14.02
C ASP A 217 -0.03 -9.67 -14.54
N VAL A 218 -1.13 -9.61 -13.76
CA VAL A 218 -2.37 -8.96 -14.17
C VAL A 218 -2.99 -8.22 -12.98
N VAL A 219 -2.46 -7.03 -12.67
CA VAL A 219 -3.25 -5.90 -12.16
C VAL A 219 -2.62 -4.63 -12.75
N TRP A 220 -3.11 -4.25 -13.93
CA TRP A 220 -2.93 -2.92 -14.50
C TRP A 220 -4.01 -2.02 -13.87
N GLU A 221 -3.59 -0.82 -13.47
CA GLU A 221 -4.36 0.25 -12.78
C GLU A 221 -4.48 0.11 -11.25
N LEU A 222 -3.67 0.86 -10.51
CA LEU A 222 -4.02 2.15 -9.90
C LEU A 222 -2.96 2.50 -8.85
N ARG A 223 -2.72 3.79 -8.61
CA ARG A 223 -2.12 4.30 -7.36
C ARG A 223 -2.99 4.01 -6.11
N ARG A 224 -3.64 2.85 -6.05
CA ARG A 224 -4.48 2.41 -4.95
C ARG A 224 -3.56 2.04 -3.80
N GLN A 225 -3.57 2.85 -2.75
CA GLN A 225 -3.00 2.46 -1.48
C GLN A 225 -3.85 1.29 -0.94
N LEU A 226 -3.17 0.24 -0.45
CA LEU A 226 -3.83 -0.88 0.20
C LEU A 226 -4.77 -0.33 1.30
N MET A 227 -6.03 -0.77 1.30
CA MET A 227 -7.10 -0.29 2.19
C MET A 227 -7.66 1.12 1.91
N ALA A 228 -7.34 1.75 0.78
CA ALA A 228 -8.02 2.97 0.35
C ALA A 228 -9.48 2.70 -0.02
N THR A 229 -10.40 3.57 0.40
CA THR A 229 -11.75 3.65 -0.18
C THR A 229 -11.69 4.42 -1.49
N GLU A 230 -12.57 4.10 -2.43
CA GLU A 230 -12.74 4.91 -3.64
C GLU A 230 -13.27 6.29 -3.22
N ASP A 231 -12.52 7.35 -3.52
CA ASP A 231 -13.02 8.72 -3.41
C ASP A 231 -14.13 8.89 -4.46
N GLU A 232 -15.35 9.20 -4.01
CA GLU A 232 -16.51 9.47 -4.88
C GLU A 232 -16.26 10.65 -5.86
N ASP A 233 -15.23 11.45 -5.61
CA ASP A 233 -14.83 12.61 -6.43
C ASP A 233 -13.73 12.31 -7.47
N SER A 234 -13.25 11.07 -7.57
CA SER A 234 -12.33 10.71 -8.65
C SER A 234 -13.11 10.62 -9.96
N SER A 235 -13.18 11.73 -10.70
CA SER A 235 -13.78 11.75 -12.04
C SER A 235 -13.03 10.75 -12.93
N SER A 236 -13.58 9.53 -12.99
CA SER A 236 -13.04 8.35 -13.66
C SER A 236 -13.28 8.47 -15.17
N TYR A 237 -12.47 9.28 -15.83
CA TYR A 237 -12.39 9.30 -17.28
C TYR A 237 -11.10 8.63 -17.73
N ALA A 238 -11.23 7.82 -18.78
CA ALA A 238 -10.11 7.11 -19.37
C ALA A 238 -9.12 8.08 -20.02
N PRO A 239 -7.81 7.75 -20.04
CA PRO A 239 -6.82 8.51 -20.79
C PRO A 239 -7.19 8.58 -22.27
N LEU A 240 -6.84 9.70 -22.92
CA LEU A 240 -6.95 9.85 -24.37
C LEU A 240 -5.92 8.93 -25.04
N ASN A 241 -6.38 8.11 -25.99
CA ASN A 241 -5.58 7.13 -26.68
C ASN A 241 -5.37 7.50 -28.17
N MET A 242 -4.11 7.68 -28.56
CA MET A 242 -3.73 7.77 -29.97
C MET A 242 -3.20 6.41 -30.44
N THR A 243 -3.91 5.81 -31.38
CA THR A 243 -3.54 4.52 -31.97
C THR A 243 -2.93 4.73 -33.36
N THR A 244 -1.90 3.95 -33.68
CA THR A 244 -1.36 3.84 -35.03
C THR A 244 -1.49 2.39 -35.46
N GLY A 245 -2.49 2.11 -36.30
CA GLY A 245 -2.88 0.73 -36.63
C GLY A 245 -3.57 0.05 -35.44
N ASN A 246 -3.05 -1.10 -35.02
CA ASN A 246 -3.59 -1.90 -33.90
C ASN A 246 -2.91 -1.63 -32.55
N GLU A 247 -1.91 -0.76 -32.51
CA GLU A 247 -1.13 -0.48 -31.31
C GLU A 247 -1.39 0.95 -30.80
N THR A 248 -1.58 1.08 -29.50
CA THR A 248 -1.66 2.39 -28.83
C THR A 248 -0.25 2.95 -28.72
N CYS A 249 -0.04 4.13 -29.29
CA CYS A 249 1.27 4.77 -29.32
C CYS A 249 1.40 5.86 -28.25
N ILE A 250 0.36 6.69 -28.07
CA ILE A 250 0.37 7.78 -27.08
C ILE A 250 -0.85 7.61 -26.17
N LEU A 251 -0.59 7.66 -24.85
CA LEU A 251 -1.61 7.79 -23.83
C LEU A 251 -1.44 9.14 -23.14
N PHE A 252 -2.49 9.95 -23.15
CA PHE A 252 -2.49 11.28 -22.55
C PHE A 252 -3.55 11.37 -21.46
N TYR A 253 -3.15 11.80 -20.26
CA TYR A 253 -4.03 11.95 -19.10
C TYR A 253 -3.68 13.21 -18.32
N ALA A 254 -4.68 13.92 -17.85
CA ALA A 254 -4.53 15.01 -16.91
C ALA A 254 -5.82 15.15 -16.08
N SER A 255 -5.69 15.48 -14.79
CA SER A 255 -6.84 15.76 -13.92
C SER A 255 -7.48 17.12 -14.21
N ASN A 256 -6.69 18.08 -14.71
CA ASN A 256 -7.17 19.38 -15.16
C ASN A 256 -6.34 19.80 -16.37
N PHE A 257 -7.02 20.10 -17.47
CA PHE A 257 -6.42 20.53 -18.71
C PHE A 257 -7.03 21.85 -19.14
N SER A 258 -6.33 22.95 -18.82
CA SER A 258 -6.76 24.30 -19.15
C SER A 258 -5.63 25.12 -19.76
N LEU A 259 -6.01 26.04 -20.64
CA LEU A 259 -5.10 26.91 -21.38
C LEU A 259 -5.49 28.38 -21.16
N THR A 260 -4.51 29.25 -20.95
CA THR A 260 -4.74 30.69 -20.87
C THR A 260 -4.34 31.37 -22.18
N ALA A 261 -5.31 31.94 -22.88
CA ALA A 261 -5.08 32.73 -24.10
C ALA A 261 -5.14 34.24 -23.79
N ASN A 262 -4.29 35.02 -24.46
CA ASN A 262 -4.24 36.49 -24.35
C ASN A 262 -4.13 37.04 -22.90
N GLY A 263 -3.52 36.26 -22.00
CA GLY A 263 -3.26 36.66 -20.61
C GLY A 263 -4.46 36.72 -19.67
N SER A 264 -5.68 36.46 -20.15
CA SER A 264 -6.90 36.58 -19.33
C SER A 264 -8.02 35.58 -19.64
N VAL A 265 -7.99 34.91 -20.80
CA VAL A 265 -9.03 33.96 -21.19
C VAL A 265 -8.61 32.55 -20.78
N LEU A 266 -9.21 32.03 -19.71
CA LEU A 266 -9.06 30.64 -19.30
C LEU A 266 -10.00 29.75 -20.13
N ILE A 267 -9.44 28.75 -20.78
CA ILE A 267 -10.13 27.77 -21.60
C ILE A 267 -9.97 26.42 -20.91
N ASP A 268 -11.05 25.88 -20.35
CA ASP A 268 -11.04 24.52 -19.80
C ASP A 268 -11.37 23.52 -20.90
N LEU A 269 -10.41 22.63 -21.15
CA LEU A 269 -10.47 21.59 -22.17
C LEU A 269 -10.63 20.20 -21.55
N THR A 270 -10.70 20.07 -20.22
CA THR A 270 -10.72 18.78 -19.50
C THR A 270 -11.88 17.90 -19.96
N ASN A 271 -13.09 18.44 -19.92
CA ASN A 271 -14.30 17.71 -20.32
C ASN A 271 -14.33 17.41 -21.83
N ALA A 272 -13.86 18.37 -22.65
CA ALA A 272 -13.76 18.20 -24.10
C ALA A 272 -12.77 17.08 -24.50
N THR A 273 -11.69 16.94 -23.75
CA THR A 273 -10.58 16.03 -24.09
C THR A 273 -10.81 14.62 -23.56
N PHE A 274 -11.18 14.49 -22.28
CA PHE A 274 -11.17 13.17 -21.62
C PHE A 274 -12.57 12.57 -21.42
N VAL A 275 -13.61 13.40 -21.28
CA VAL A 275 -14.96 12.91 -20.97
C VAL A 275 -15.79 12.75 -22.23
N THR A 276 -15.90 13.81 -23.03
CA THR A 276 -16.67 13.79 -24.29
C THR A 276 -15.84 13.38 -25.51
N GLN A 277 -14.51 13.39 -25.37
CA GLN A 277 -13.55 13.05 -26.43
C GLN A 277 -13.83 13.76 -27.77
N ASN A 278 -14.29 15.02 -27.71
CA ASN A 278 -14.63 15.81 -28.89
C ASN A 278 -13.41 16.56 -29.45
N VAL A 279 -12.23 15.93 -29.36
CA VAL A 279 -10.94 16.45 -29.81
C VAL A 279 -10.48 15.68 -31.04
N ASP A 280 -10.05 16.41 -32.07
CA ASP A 280 -9.50 15.81 -33.29
C ASP A 280 -8.00 15.56 -33.09
N ILE A 281 -7.60 14.29 -33.19
CA ILE A 281 -6.22 13.81 -33.01
C ILE A 281 -5.57 13.35 -34.32
N SER A 282 -6.22 13.56 -35.46
CA SER A 282 -5.80 13.02 -36.76
C SER A 282 -4.45 13.56 -37.25
N SER A 283 -3.99 14.71 -36.77
CA SER A 283 -2.68 15.29 -37.07
C SER A 283 -1.56 14.83 -36.11
N SER A 284 -1.84 13.83 -35.26
CA SER A 284 -0.84 13.20 -34.40
C SER A 284 0.02 12.21 -35.19
N GLU A 285 1.32 12.20 -34.92
CA GLU A 285 2.29 11.36 -35.61
C GLU A 285 3.02 10.46 -34.63
N CYS A 286 3.15 9.20 -35.00
CA CYS A 286 3.87 8.18 -34.24
C CYS A 286 4.92 7.54 -35.12
N SER A 287 6.18 7.63 -34.70
CA SER A 287 7.30 6.94 -35.32
C SER A 287 8.28 6.44 -34.26
N ASP A 288 9.19 5.55 -34.64
CA ASP A 288 10.21 4.98 -33.74
C ASP A 288 11.20 6.02 -33.20
N VAL A 289 11.26 7.20 -33.83
CA VAL A 289 12.24 8.26 -33.52
C VAL A 289 11.61 9.53 -32.96
N ASN A 290 10.41 9.91 -33.44
CA ASN A 290 9.68 11.09 -32.99
C ASN A 290 8.19 10.77 -32.86
N THR A 291 7.58 11.23 -31.78
CA THR A 291 6.15 11.15 -31.52
C THR A 291 5.61 12.55 -31.26
N THR A 292 4.45 12.88 -31.82
CA THR A 292 3.82 14.21 -31.67
C THR A 292 2.32 14.02 -31.52
N LEU A 293 1.76 14.52 -30.42
CA LEU A 293 0.33 14.49 -30.14
C LEU A 293 -0.26 15.84 -30.53
N SER A 294 -1.06 15.85 -31.59
CA SER A 294 -1.77 17.06 -32.02
C SER A 294 -3.22 16.98 -31.57
N LEU A 295 -3.65 17.95 -30.75
CA LEU A 295 -5.00 18.08 -30.21
C LEU A 295 -5.68 19.28 -30.84
N LYS A 296 -6.69 19.05 -31.68
CA LYS A 296 -7.42 20.09 -32.38
C LYS A 296 -8.85 20.22 -31.88
N TYR A 297 -9.21 21.43 -31.45
CA TYR A 297 -10.52 21.79 -30.93
C TYR A 297 -11.22 22.77 -31.88
N THR A 298 -12.49 22.51 -32.18
CA THR A 298 -13.36 23.42 -32.95
C THR A 298 -14.26 24.20 -32.00
N ASN A 299 -14.23 25.54 -32.10
CA ASN A 299 -15.01 26.45 -31.26
C ASN A 299 -14.89 26.18 -29.74
N PRO A 300 -13.67 26.07 -29.16
CA PRO A 300 -13.51 25.73 -27.75
C PRO A 300 -14.11 26.77 -26.79
N VAL A 301 -14.12 28.06 -27.17
CA VAL A 301 -14.77 29.16 -26.45
C VAL A 301 -15.27 30.22 -27.42
N ASN A 302 -16.23 31.03 -26.97
CA ASN A 302 -16.71 32.18 -27.74
C ASN A 302 -15.56 33.11 -28.12
N GLY A 303 -15.35 33.30 -29.43
CA GLY A 303 -14.29 34.15 -29.97
C GLY A 303 -13.04 33.42 -30.46
N ILE A 304 -12.93 32.10 -30.24
CA ILE A 304 -11.87 31.26 -30.81
C ILE A 304 -12.52 30.20 -31.69
N SER A 305 -12.34 30.29 -33.00
CA SER A 305 -12.94 29.34 -33.95
C SER A 305 -12.21 28.01 -34.04
N SER A 306 -10.90 28.00 -33.82
CA SER A 306 -10.08 26.79 -33.79
C SER A 306 -8.86 26.97 -32.88
N LEU A 307 -8.51 25.91 -32.15
CA LEU A 307 -7.31 25.82 -31.32
C LEU A 307 -6.63 24.49 -31.63
N GLU A 308 -5.34 24.51 -31.95
CA GLU A 308 -4.52 23.32 -32.14
C GLU A 308 -3.32 23.38 -31.18
N ILE A 309 -3.09 22.29 -30.45
CA ILE A 309 -2.00 22.10 -29.51
C ILE A 309 -1.17 20.94 -30.06
N ARG A 310 0.15 21.09 -30.21
CA ARG A 310 1.06 20.06 -30.73
C ARG A 310 2.26 19.91 -29.81
#